data_AF-A0A919MRY0-F1
#
_entry.id   AF-A0A919MRY0-F1
#
_cell.length_a   1.000
_cell.length_b   1.000
_cell.length_c   1.000
_cell.angle_alpha   90.00
_cell.angle_beta   90.00
_cell.angle_gamma   90.00
#
_symmetry.space_group_name_H-M   'P 1'
#
loop_
_entity.id
_entity.type
_entity.pdbx_description
1 polymer ?
#
loop_
_entity_poly.entity_id
_entity_poly.type
_entity_poly.pdbx_seq_one_letter_code
_entity_poly.pdbx_strand_id
1 'polypeptide(L)'
;MPTMEVLRTAERPHPPGRHTGRIMLVVDDLTDFLGQMEILVREEAPLHEIPHGSRDGLGPLAVEHGPWPASTCAAVLKRWYEAGWIGLYFRDPPPGWNVAAAEWQGRLVDGEDLADRDARCLLEEPERWVLAHADGHVQPYRTVQGEIAPVEQWFEHVMALARGLPLKPPGAGSPSPQR
;
A
#
# COMPACT_ATOMS: atom_id res chain seq x y z
N MET A 1 -13.31 74.44 -6.46
CA MET A 1 -11.90 74.08 -6.76
C MET A 1 -11.63 72.71 -6.15
N PRO A 2 -11.02 71.71 -6.81
CA PRO A 2 -10.93 71.30 -8.23
C PRO A 2 -11.55 69.88 -8.43
N THR A 3 -12.27 69.53 -9.52
CA THR A 3 -11.88 69.01 -10.85
C THR A 3 -12.39 67.56 -11.04
N MET A 4 -13.12 67.36 -12.14
CA MET A 4 -13.83 66.15 -12.55
C MET A 4 -12.89 65.00 -12.97
N GLU A 5 -13.18 63.79 -12.49
CA GLU A 5 -12.75 62.52 -13.09
C GLU A 5 -13.64 62.17 -14.28
N VAL A 6 -13.03 61.97 -15.46
CA VAL A 6 -13.65 61.29 -16.60
C VAL A 6 -12.93 59.95 -16.76
N LEU A 7 -13.53 58.89 -16.22
CA LEU A 7 -13.12 57.51 -16.50
C LEU A 7 -13.71 57.08 -17.85
N ARG A 8 -12.90 57.11 -18.90
CA ARG A 8 -13.18 56.41 -20.15
C ARG A 8 -12.84 54.92 -20.00
N THR A 9 -13.82 54.12 -20.35
CA THR A 9 -13.84 52.68 -20.54
C THR A 9 -12.72 52.23 -21.48
N ALA A 10 -11.95 51.22 -21.07
CA ALA A 10 -11.17 50.38 -21.95
C ALA A 10 -11.48 48.92 -21.59
N GLU A 11 -12.27 48.26 -22.44
CA GLU A 11 -12.53 46.84 -22.40
C GLU A 11 -11.21 46.07 -22.48
N ARG A 12 -10.93 45.22 -21.47
CA ARG A 12 -9.84 44.25 -21.57
C ARG A 12 -10.35 42.99 -22.25
N PRO A 13 -9.61 42.43 -23.23
CA PRO A 13 -9.99 41.19 -23.88
C PRO A 13 -9.95 40.01 -22.90
N HIS A 14 -10.96 39.14 -23.00
CA HIS A 14 -11.01 37.85 -22.32
C HIS A 14 -9.77 37.01 -22.63
N PRO A 15 -9.08 36.42 -21.63
CA PRO A 15 -8.12 35.36 -21.90
C PRO A 15 -8.86 34.09 -22.36
N PRO A 16 -8.36 33.39 -23.40
CA PRO A 16 -8.93 32.13 -23.84
C PRO A 16 -8.79 31.06 -22.75
N GLY A 17 -9.77 30.17 -22.74
CA GLY A 17 -10.00 29.18 -21.69
C GLY A 17 -8.74 28.45 -21.25
N ARG A 18 -8.56 28.39 -19.93
CA ARG A 18 -7.69 27.39 -19.32
C ARG A 18 -8.26 26.03 -19.69
N HIS A 19 -7.61 25.36 -20.63
CA HIS A 19 -7.70 23.93 -20.75
C HIS A 19 -7.47 23.37 -19.35
N THR A 20 -8.52 22.72 -18.83
CA THR A 20 -8.45 21.87 -17.65
C THR A 20 -7.58 20.69 -18.04
N GLY A 21 -6.27 20.93 -18.05
CA GLY A 21 -5.27 19.89 -18.07
C GLY A 21 -5.54 19.04 -16.85
N ARG A 22 -6.09 17.85 -17.10
CA ARG A 22 -6.17 16.74 -16.17
C ARG A 22 -4.78 16.60 -15.53
N ILE A 23 -4.61 17.11 -14.32
CA ILE A 23 -3.44 16.80 -13.50
C ILE A 23 -3.67 15.36 -13.04
N MET A 24 -3.37 14.42 -13.93
CA MET A 24 -3.07 13.06 -13.53
C MET A 24 -1.69 13.20 -12.89
N LEU A 25 -1.64 13.31 -11.57
CA LEU A 25 -0.39 13.17 -10.82
C LEU A 25 0.11 11.78 -11.18
N VAL A 26 1.06 11.68 -12.10
CA VAL A 26 1.80 10.46 -12.34
C VAL A 26 2.67 10.31 -11.10
N VAL A 27 2.11 9.69 -10.07
CA VAL A 27 2.89 9.21 -8.94
C VAL A 27 3.81 8.13 -9.53
N ASP A 28 5.09 8.23 -9.22
CA ASP A 28 6.07 7.20 -9.54
C ASP A 28 5.57 5.85 -9.01
N ASP A 29 5.43 4.82 -9.84
CA ASP A 29 4.87 3.50 -9.48
C ASP A 29 5.51 2.93 -8.20
N LEU A 30 6.80 3.21 -8.00
CA LEU A 30 7.53 2.80 -6.80
C LEU A 30 7.12 3.59 -5.56
N THR A 31 6.94 4.90 -5.69
CA THR A 31 6.45 5.75 -4.61
C THR A 31 5.01 5.39 -4.24
N ASP A 32 4.17 5.08 -5.23
CA ASP A 32 2.81 4.59 -5.01
C ASP A 32 2.82 3.26 -4.23
N PHE A 33 3.60 2.29 -4.69
CA PHE A 33 3.77 1.01 -4.02
C PHE A 33 4.22 1.15 -2.56
N LEU A 34 5.30 1.92 -2.30
CA LEU A 34 5.81 2.08 -0.93
C LEU A 34 4.85 2.86 -0.03
N GLY A 35 4.17 3.87 -0.58
CA GLY A 35 3.12 4.60 0.12
C GLY A 35 1.96 3.70 0.53
N GLN A 36 1.47 2.87 -0.40
CA GLN A 36 0.37 1.95 -0.12
C GLN A 36 0.77 0.83 0.85
N MET A 37 2.00 0.31 0.76
CA MET A 37 2.51 -0.66 1.75
C MET A 37 2.55 -0.05 3.17
N GLU A 38 2.96 1.21 3.31
CA GLU A 38 2.97 1.90 4.62
C GLU A 38 1.56 2.12 5.18
N ILE A 39 0.61 2.46 4.31
CA ILE A 39 -0.82 2.60 4.64
C ILE A 39 -1.38 1.26 5.10
N LEU A 40 -1.15 0.17 4.35
CA LEU A 40 -1.63 -1.18 4.69
C LEU A 40 -1.08 -1.67 6.03
N VAL A 41 0.16 -1.33 6.37
CA VAL A 41 0.73 -1.61 7.71
C VAL A 41 0.05 -0.78 8.80
N ARG A 42 -0.29 0.50 8.51
CA ARG A 42 -1.02 1.36 9.45
C ARG A 42 -2.45 0.88 9.71
N GLU A 43 -3.08 0.37 8.68
CA GLU A 43 -4.45 -0.15 8.71
C GLU A 43 -4.50 -1.60 9.20
N GLU A 44 -3.34 -2.19 9.49
CA GLU A 44 -3.20 -3.57 9.92
C GLU A 44 -3.88 -4.55 8.94
N ALA A 45 -3.70 -4.32 7.64
CA ALA A 45 -4.34 -5.11 6.61
C ALA A 45 -3.86 -6.58 6.64
N PRO A 46 -4.77 -7.57 6.55
CA PRO A 46 -4.37 -8.97 6.56
C PRO A 46 -3.51 -9.31 5.34
N LEU A 47 -2.52 -10.19 5.52
CA LEU A 47 -1.51 -10.50 4.49
C LEU A 47 -2.12 -10.94 3.15
N HIS A 48 -3.29 -11.58 3.14
CA HIS A 48 -3.97 -11.99 1.90
C HIS A 48 -4.54 -10.82 1.09
N GLU A 49 -4.74 -9.64 1.69
CA GLU A 49 -5.24 -8.45 1.00
C GLU A 49 -4.12 -7.59 0.41
N ILE A 50 -2.95 -7.57 1.06
CA ILE A 50 -1.83 -6.69 0.70
C ILE A 50 -1.44 -6.77 -0.79
N PRO A 51 -1.28 -7.96 -1.41
CA PRO A 51 -0.90 -8.06 -2.83
C PRO A 51 -2.01 -7.61 -3.80
N HIS A 52 -3.28 -7.61 -3.37
CA HIS A 52 -4.40 -7.19 -4.21
C HIS A 52 -4.41 -5.68 -4.45
N GLY A 53 -3.77 -4.91 -3.58
CA GLY A 53 -3.78 -3.45 -3.62
C GLY A 53 -5.13 -2.88 -3.18
N SER A 54 -5.40 -1.65 -3.57
CA SER A 54 -6.56 -0.89 -3.10
C SER A 54 -7.18 -0.07 -4.22
N ARG A 55 -8.43 0.36 -4.00
CA ARG A 55 -9.13 1.27 -4.89
C ARG A 55 -9.65 2.46 -4.10
N ASP A 56 -9.04 3.61 -4.32
CA ASP A 56 -9.37 4.83 -3.61
C ASP A 56 -10.42 5.64 -4.36
N GLY A 57 -11.49 6.02 -3.65
CA GLY A 57 -12.57 6.84 -4.18
C GLY A 57 -13.73 6.06 -4.83
N LEU A 58 -14.74 6.80 -5.29
CA LEU A 58 -15.96 6.24 -5.87
C LEU A 58 -16.14 6.64 -7.33
N GLY A 59 -16.68 5.72 -8.13
CA GLY A 59 -17.06 5.98 -9.51
C GLY A 59 -15.86 6.13 -10.47
N PRO A 60 -16.01 6.90 -11.56
CA PRO A 60 -15.05 6.94 -12.66
C PRO A 60 -13.74 7.68 -12.35
N LEU A 61 -13.64 8.29 -11.17
CA LEU A 61 -12.44 8.98 -10.70
C LEU A 61 -11.64 8.16 -9.67
N ALA A 62 -12.02 6.90 -9.45
CA ALA A 62 -11.31 6.04 -8.53
C ALA A 62 -9.88 5.79 -9.02
N VAL A 63 -8.94 5.80 -8.09
CA VAL A 63 -7.53 5.46 -8.31
C VAL A 63 -7.36 3.99 -7.95
N GLU A 64 -6.71 3.23 -8.82
CA GLU A 64 -6.37 1.83 -8.56
C GLU A 64 -4.89 1.74 -8.22
N HIS A 65 -4.60 1.12 -7.07
CA HIS A 65 -3.27 0.84 -6.59
C HIS A 65 -3.01 -0.66 -6.71
N GLY A 66 -1.84 -1.02 -7.24
CA GLY A 66 -1.53 -2.43 -7.51
C GLY A 66 -2.42 -3.03 -8.61
N PRO A 67 -2.62 -4.37 -8.62
CA PRO A 67 -2.04 -5.35 -7.70
C PRO A 67 -0.52 -5.45 -7.84
N TRP A 68 0.14 -5.99 -6.81
CA TRP A 68 1.59 -6.24 -6.80
C TRP A 68 1.89 -7.73 -6.56
N PRO A 69 3.05 -8.24 -6.99
CA PRO A 69 3.46 -9.59 -6.64
C PRO A 69 3.58 -9.75 -5.12
N ALA A 70 2.98 -10.81 -4.56
CA ALA A 70 3.07 -11.08 -3.12
C ALA A 70 4.52 -11.20 -2.62
N SER A 71 5.42 -11.72 -3.46
CA SER A 71 6.86 -11.77 -3.18
C SER A 71 7.51 -10.38 -3.08
N THR A 72 7.05 -9.41 -3.86
CA THR A 72 7.51 -8.02 -3.77
C THR A 72 7.04 -7.38 -2.47
N CYS A 73 5.77 -7.57 -2.10
CA CYS A 73 5.21 -7.12 -0.82
C CYS A 73 5.97 -7.74 0.38
N ALA A 74 6.18 -9.05 0.34
CA ALA A 74 6.90 -9.80 1.38
C ALA A 74 8.33 -9.35 1.57
N ALA A 75 9.06 -9.06 0.48
CA ALA A 75 10.41 -8.55 0.57
C ALA A 75 10.48 -7.20 1.31
N VAL A 76 9.50 -6.32 1.11
CA VAL A 76 9.40 -5.04 1.83
C VAL A 76 9.04 -5.26 3.31
N LEU A 77 7.97 -6.02 3.58
CA LEU A 77 7.54 -6.31 4.96
C LEU A 77 8.66 -6.99 5.76
N LYS A 78 9.39 -7.92 5.15
CA LYS A 78 10.54 -8.58 5.78
C LYS A 78 11.61 -7.59 6.20
N ARG A 79 11.92 -6.57 5.39
CA ARG A 79 12.90 -5.54 5.77
C ARG A 79 12.42 -4.68 6.93
N TRP A 80 11.16 -4.26 6.91
CA TRP A 80 10.59 -3.49 8.03
C TRP A 80 10.50 -4.34 9.31
N TYR A 81 10.23 -5.64 9.19
CA TYR A 81 10.25 -6.58 10.30
C TYR A 81 11.66 -6.75 10.88
N GLU A 82 12.66 -6.97 10.01
CA GLU A 82 14.08 -7.05 10.40
C GLU A 82 14.60 -5.76 11.06
N ALA A 83 14.06 -4.60 10.69
CA ALA A 83 14.36 -3.31 11.31
C ALA A 83 13.67 -3.10 12.67
N GLY A 84 12.78 -4.02 13.06
CA GLY A 84 11.97 -3.92 14.28
C GLY A 84 10.85 -2.90 14.18
N TRP A 85 10.47 -2.46 12.98
CA TRP A 85 9.44 -1.44 12.75
C TRP A 85 8.03 -2.01 12.69
N ILE A 86 7.91 -3.28 12.29
CA ILE A 86 6.64 -4.00 12.35
C ILE A 86 6.74 -5.26 13.20
N GLY A 87 5.64 -5.62 13.84
CA GLY A 87 5.37 -6.96 14.32
C GLY A 87 4.32 -7.65 13.44
N LEU A 88 4.09 -8.93 13.66
CA LEU A 88 3.02 -9.69 13.01
C LEU A 88 2.16 -10.34 14.09
N TYR A 89 0.85 -10.14 14.01
CA TYR A 89 -0.10 -10.72 14.96
C TYR A 89 -1.24 -11.43 14.22
N PHE A 90 -1.91 -12.32 14.93
CA PHE A 90 -3.08 -13.02 14.43
C PHE A 90 -4.27 -12.76 15.34
N ARG A 91 -5.36 -12.26 14.74
CA ARG A 91 -6.68 -12.21 15.38
C ARG A 91 -7.56 -13.28 14.76
N ASP A 92 -8.35 -13.94 15.60
CA ASP A 92 -9.33 -14.93 15.14
C ASP A 92 -10.25 -14.31 14.07
N PRO A 93 -10.42 -14.99 12.91
CA PRO A 93 -11.38 -14.58 11.90
C PRO A 93 -12.81 -14.54 12.47
N PRO A 94 -13.71 -13.73 11.88
CA PRO A 94 -15.09 -13.67 12.33
C PRO A 94 -15.77 -15.06 12.33
N PRO A 95 -16.67 -15.32 13.30
CA PRO A 95 -17.40 -16.59 13.36
C PRO A 95 -18.08 -16.93 12.03
N GLY A 96 -17.95 -18.19 11.59
CA GLY A 96 -18.54 -18.69 10.35
C GLY A 96 -17.61 -18.63 9.13
N TRP A 97 -16.43 -18.04 9.26
CA TRP A 97 -15.40 -18.13 8.22
C TRP A 97 -14.72 -19.51 8.27
N ASN A 98 -14.65 -20.18 7.12
CA ASN A 98 -13.97 -21.47 6.99
C ASN A 98 -12.47 -21.25 6.72
N VAL A 99 -11.71 -20.96 7.79
CA VAL A 99 -10.28 -20.70 7.73
C VAL A 99 -9.53 -21.92 8.29
N ALA A 100 -8.64 -22.50 7.48
CA ALA A 100 -7.79 -23.57 7.93
C ALA A 100 -6.77 -23.08 8.96
N ALA A 101 -6.63 -23.81 10.06
CA ALA A 101 -5.69 -23.52 11.14
C ALA A 101 -4.23 -23.65 10.67
N ALA A 102 -3.36 -22.79 11.18
CA ALA A 102 -1.93 -22.87 10.93
C ALA A 102 -1.19 -23.53 12.11
N GLU A 103 -0.09 -24.23 11.82
CA GLU A 103 0.69 -24.96 12.83
C GLU A 103 1.28 -24.05 13.93
N TRP A 104 1.46 -22.76 13.65
CA TRP A 104 2.03 -21.79 14.59
C TRP A 104 1.01 -21.22 15.59
N GLN A 105 -0.29 -21.43 15.42
CA GLN A 105 -1.30 -20.82 16.31
C GLN A 105 -1.12 -21.22 17.78
N GLY A 106 -0.66 -22.45 18.06
CA GLY A 106 -0.34 -22.88 19.42
C GLY A 106 0.96 -22.30 20.01
N ARG A 107 1.69 -21.48 19.24
CA ARG A 107 2.97 -20.86 19.61
C ARG A 107 2.91 -19.33 19.69
N LEU A 108 1.71 -18.74 19.64
CA LEU A 108 1.53 -17.31 19.77
C LEU A 108 2.10 -16.79 21.10
N VAL A 109 2.79 -15.66 21.03
CA VAL A 109 3.30 -14.91 22.17
C VAL A 109 2.20 -13.98 22.65
N ASP A 110 1.97 -13.96 23.97
CA ASP A 110 0.92 -13.16 24.62
C ASP A 110 -0.50 -13.36 24.04
N GLY A 111 -0.71 -14.49 23.35
CA GLY A 111 -1.98 -14.92 22.78
C GLY A 111 -2.28 -14.42 21.37
N GLU A 112 -1.50 -13.48 20.83
CA GLU A 112 -1.80 -12.83 19.54
C GLU A 112 -0.58 -12.66 18.63
N ASP A 113 0.62 -12.43 19.18
CA ASP A 113 1.82 -12.15 18.39
C ASP A 113 2.45 -13.44 17.84
N LEU A 114 2.91 -13.40 16.59
CA LEU A 114 3.72 -14.49 16.04
C LEU A 114 5.10 -14.50 16.70
N ALA A 115 5.55 -15.68 17.11
CA ALA A 115 6.94 -15.88 17.51
C ALA A 115 7.90 -15.55 16.34
N ASP A 116 9.09 -15.01 16.64
CA ASP A 116 10.04 -14.50 15.63
C ASP A 116 10.33 -15.51 14.50
N ARG A 117 10.53 -16.79 14.84
CA ARG A 117 10.74 -17.84 13.84
C ARG A 117 9.55 -17.98 12.88
N ASP A 118 8.32 -18.00 13.42
CA ASP A 118 7.11 -18.20 12.63
C ASP A 118 6.81 -16.98 11.76
N ALA A 119 7.03 -15.77 12.28
CA ALA A 119 6.92 -14.52 11.53
C ALA A 119 7.91 -14.49 10.34
N ARG A 120 9.18 -14.83 10.57
CA ARG A 120 10.19 -14.88 9.50
C ARG A 120 9.84 -15.90 8.43
N CYS A 121 9.44 -17.11 8.81
CA CYS A 121 9.02 -18.13 7.85
C CYS A 121 7.83 -17.66 7.02
N LEU A 122 6.83 -17.04 7.64
CA LEU A 122 5.65 -16.56 6.93
C LEU A 122 5.97 -15.43 5.93
N LEU A 123 6.92 -14.55 6.23
CA LEU A 123 7.41 -13.52 5.31
C LEU A 123 8.34 -14.06 4.21
N GLU A 124 8.85 -15.29 4.36
CA GLU A 124 9.64 -15.97 3.33
C GLU A 124 8.77 -16.78 2.35
N GLU A 125 7.53 -17.07 2.71
CA GLU A 125 6.60 -17.95 1.98
C GLU A 125 5.28 -17.22 1.62
N PRO A 126 5.34 -16.15 0.80
CA PRO A 126 4.17 -15.33 0.46
C PRO A 126 3.06 -16.07 -0.28
N GLU A 127 3.34 -17.24 -0.88
CA GLU A 127 2.33 -18.13 -1.45
C GLU A 127 1.33 -18.67 -0.42
N ARG A 128 1.65 -18.58 0.87
CA ARG A 128 0.76 -19.00 1.96
C ARG A 128 -0.27 -17.94 2.34
N TRP A 129 -0.15 -16.71 1.83
CA TRP A 129 -1.02 -15.59 2.18
C TRP A 129 -2.37 -15.68 1.45
N VAL A 130 -3.17 -16.68 1.81
CA VAL A 130 -4.44 -16.98 1.16
C VAL A 130 -5.60 -16.82 2.12
N LEU A 131 -6.72 -16.29 1.60
CA LEU A 131 -7.95 -16.03 2.37
C LEU A 131 -8.48 -17.27 3.13
N ALA A 132 -8.26 -18.47 2.60
CA ALA A 132 -8.78 -19.71 3.18
C ALA A 132 -7.89 -20.31 4.30
N HIS A 133 -6.76 -19.68 4.66
CA HIS A 133 -5.80 -20.21 5.62
C HIS A 133 -5.38 -19.14 6.63
N ALA A 134 -5.12 -19.52 7.89
CA ALA A 134 -4.80 -18.58 8.97
C ALA A 134 -3.57 -17.72 8.67
N ASP A 135 -2.61 -18.24 7.90
CA ASP A 135 -1.46 -17.48 7.38
C ASP A 135 -1.86 -16.19 6.66
N GLY A 136 -2.94 -16.21 5.86
CA GLY A 136 -3.42 -15.04 5.15
C GLY A 136 -4.10 -14.00 6.06
N HIS A 137 -4.48 -14.37 7.28
CA HIS A 137 -5.18 -13.49 8.25
C HIS A 137 -4.25 -12.87 9.28
N VAL A 138 -2.96 -13.22 9.24
CA VAL A 138 -1.93 -12.50 9.98
C VAL A 138 -1.90 -11.05 9.50
N GLN A 139 -1.72 -10.13 10.42
CA GLN A 139 -1.74 -8.68 10.18
C GLN A 139 -0.40 -8.09 10.64
N PRO A 140 0.25 -7.26 9.82
CA PRO A 140 1.36 -6.45 10.29
C PRO A 140 0.82 -5.32 11.15
N TYR A 141 1.53 -4.99 12.23
CA TYR A 141 1.27 -3.79 13.02
C TYR A 141 2.57 -3.04 13.24
N ARG A 142 2.46 -1.75 13.55
CA ARG A 142 3.63 -0.94 13.84
C ARG A 142 4.08 -1.15 15.28
N THR A 143 5.35 -1.44 15.46
CA THR A 143 5.94 -1.43 16.81
C THR A 143 6.08 0.01 17.29
N VAL A 144 6.39 0.20 18.57
CA VAL A 144 6.78 1.52 19.10
C VAL A 144 7.90 2.16 18.26
N GLN A 145 8.87 1.36 17.79
CA GLN A 145 9.96 1.86 16.96
C GLN A 145 9.49 2.26 15.56
N GLY A 146 8.56 1.50 14.98
CA GLY A 146 7.94 1.86 13.70
C GLY A 146 7.12 3.14 13.79
N GLU A 147 6.40 3.34 14.90
CA GLU A 147 5.55 4.51 15.11
C GLU A 147 6.32 5.83 15.23
N ILE A 148 7.50 5.78 15.86
CA ILE A 148 8.37 6.95 16.01
C ILE A 148 9.23 7.23 14.78
N ALA A 149 9.40 6.25 13.89
CA ALA A 149 10.21 6.41 12.69
C ALA A 149 9.47 7.26 11.64
N PRO A 150 10.05 8.37 11.14
CA PRO A 150 9.47 9.14 10.05
C PRO A 150 9.25 8.30 8.79
N VAL A 151 8.16 8.55 8.06
CA VAL A 151 7.80 7.79 6.85
C VAL A 151 8.91 7.80 5.79
N GLU A 152 9.69 8.87 5.71
CA GLU A 152 10.84 8.96 4.82
C GLU A 152 11.88 7.88 5.13
N GLN A 153 12.10 7.56 6.41
CA GLN A 153 13.02 6.48 6.81
C GLN A 153 12.46 5.11 6.43
N TRP A 154 11.15 4.91 6.53
CA TRP A 154 10.50 3.68 6.06
C TRP A 154 10.82 3.42 4.59
N PHE A 155 10.71 4.46 3.77
CA PHE A 155 10.93 4.36 2.32
C PHE A 155 12.42 4.22 2.00
N GLU A 156 13.28 5.06 2.57
CA GLU A 156 14.72 5.03 2.36
C GLU A 156 15.33 3.65 2.66
N HIS A 157 14.84 3.00 3.72
CA HIS A 157 15.34 1.68 4.15
C HIS A 157 15.12 0.58 3.11
N VAL A 158 14.04 0.67 2.33
CA VAL A 158 13.66 -0.36 1.33
C VAL A 158 13.82 0.10 -0.11
N MET A 159 14.10 1.39 -0.34
CA MET A 159 14.15 2.00 -1.68
C MET A 159 15.08 1.26 -2.64
N ALA A 160 16.30 0.94 -2.20
CA ALA A 160 17.28 0.24 -3.03
C ALA A 160 16.82 -1.17 -3.40
N LEU A 161 16.18 -1.88 -2.46
CA LEU A 161 15.60 -3.20 -2.69
C LEU A 161 14.41 -3.10 -3.66
N ALA A 162 13.45 -2.23 -3.37
CA ALA A 162 12.20 -2.12 -4.10
C ALA A 162 12.39 -1.71 -5.57
N ARG A 163 13.41 -0.91 -5.89
CA ARG A 163 13.81 -0.60 -7.28
C ARG A 163 14.18 -1.83 -8.10
N GLY A 164 14.66 -2.91 -7.46
CA GLY A 164 15.03 -4.15 -8.12
C GLY A 164 13.90 -5.17 -8.22
N LEU A 165 12.73 -4.90 -7.63
CA LEU A 165 11.61 -5.83 -7.56
C LEU A 165 10.58 -5.59 -8.66
N PRO A 166 9.88 -6.63 -9.12
CA PRO A 166 8.77 -6.45 -10.06
C PRO A 166 7.57 -5.79 -9.36
N LEU A 167 7.06 -4.70 -9.91
CA LEU A 167 5.85 -4.03 -9.43
C LEU A 167 4.57 -4.48 -10.14
N LYS A 168 4.68 -5.38 -11.13
CA LYS A 168 3.51 -5.93 -11.84
C LYS A 168 3.53 -7.46 -11.78
N PRO A 169 2.39 -8.11 -11.53
CA PRO A 169 2.28 -9.56 -11.62
C PRO A 169 2.71 -10.07 -13.01
N PRO A 170 3.33 -11.26 -13.08
CA PRO A 170 3.65 -11.88 -14.36
C PRO A 170 2.37 -12.09 -15.19
N GLY A 171 2.36 -11.57 -16.42
CA GLY A 171 1.20 -11.65 -17.32
C GLY A 171 0.35 -10.38 -17.43
N ALA A 172 0.63 -9.32 -16.65
CA ALA A 172 -0.05 -8.02 -16.76
C ALA A 172 0.36 -7.19 -18.01
N GLY A 173 0.94 -7.82 -19.04
CA GLY A 173 1.54 -7.18 -20.22
C GLY A 173 0.80 -7.44 -21.54
N SER A 174 0.22 -6.36 -22.06
CA SER A 174 -0.35 -6.10 -23.39
C SER A 174 -1.80 -6.55 -23.66
N PRO A 175 -2.72 -5.62 -23.99
CA PRO A 175 -4.01 -5.98 -24.54
C PRO A 175 -3.79 -6.78 -25.82
N SER A 176 -4.48 -7.91 -25.95
CA SER A 176 -4.56 -8.61 -27.22
C SER A 176 -5.09 -7.63 -28.28
N PRO A 177 -4.47 -7.51 -29.47
CA PRO A 177 -5.08 -6.76 -30.55
C PRO A 177 -6.43 -7.42 -30.85
N GLN A 178 -7.52 -6.68 -30.61
CA GLN A 178 -8.83 -7.09 -31.07
C GLN A 178 -8.75 -7.24 -32.59
N ARG A 179 -8.98 -8.46 -33.07
CA ARG A 179 -9.14 -8.77 -34.50
C ARG A 179 -10.53 -8.36 -34.96
#